data_AF-A0A836UCY6-F1
#
_entry.id   AF-A0A836UCY6-F1
#
_cell.length_a   1.000
_cell.length_b   1.000
_cell.length_c   1.000
_cell.angle_alpha   90.00
_cell.angle_beta   90.00
_cell.angle_gamma   90.00
#
_symmetry.space_group_name_H-M   'P 1'
#
loop_
_entity.id
_entity.type
_entity.pdbx_description
1 polymer ?
#
loop_
_entity_poly.entity_id
_entity_poly.type
_entity_poly.pdbx_seq_one_letter_code
_entity_poly.pdbx_strand_id
1 'polypeptide(L)'
;CTVLDAAGADVPDELDGRSFLDATLGRQTDWERDDVYCVFERHFTVAQQRMVRTRTHQLTFNSADQGELYDLQKDPYQLNNVYGDPAYDVVRRDLGERMGAHMERLDDPLRGRFRTIWNVY
;
A
#
# COMPACT_ATOMS: atom_id res chain seq x y z
N CYS A 1 2.96 -6.21 18.04
CA CYS A 1 4.00 -7.22 17.77
C CYS A 1 5.29 -6.91 18.53
N THR A 2 6.05 -5.85 18.23
CA THR A 2 7.40 -5.60 18.80
C THR A 2 7.45 -5.54 20.33
N VAL A 3 6.49 -4.89 20.99
CA VAL A 3 6.47 -4.82 22.47
C VAL A 3 6.22 -6.20 23.10
N LEU A 4 5.36 -7.02 22.50
CA LEU A 4 5.07 -8.38 22.98
C LEU A 4 6.29 -9.29 22.79
N ASP A 5 6.90 -9.22 21.61
CA ASP A 5 8.15 -9.92 21.29
C ASP A 5 9.28 -9.54 22.26
N ALA A 6 9.47 -8.24 22.52
CA ALA A 6 10.45 -7.76 23.48
C ALA A 6 10.16 -8.20 24.93
N ALA A 7 8.90 -8.44 25.27
CA ALA A 7 8.48 -8.95 26.57
C ALA A 7 8.54 -10.49 26.67
N GLY A 8 8.89 -11.20 25.59
CA GLY A 8 8.84 -12.67 25.53
C GLY A 8 7.42 -13.25 25.62
N ALA A 9 6.40 -12.45 25.26
CA ALA A 9 5.01 -12.86 25.24
C ALA A 9 4.61 -13.36 23.84
N ASP A 10 3.59 -14.22 23.78
CA ASP A 10 3.03 -14.71 22.52
C ASP A 10 2.50 -13.54 21.68
N VAL A 11 2.90 -13.50 20.41
CA VAL A 11 2.43 -12.50 19.44
C VAL A 11 1.24 -13.10 18.67
N PRO A 12 0.04 -12.48 18.71
CA PRO A 12 -1.10 -12.96 17.94
C PRO A 12 -0.85 -12.89 16.43
N ASP A 13 -1.32 -13.91 15.70
CA ASP A 13 -1.17 -14.02 14.25
C ASP A 13 -2.04 -13.01 13.49
N GLU A 14 -3.07 -12.46 14.13
CA GLU A 14 -3.99 -11.49 13.53
C GLU A 14 -3.41 -10.07 13.42
N LEU A 15 -2.21 -9.83 13.97
CA LEU A 15 -1.57 -8.52 13.86
C LEU A 15 -0.98 -8.33 12.45
N ASP A 16 -1.34 -7.22 11.81
CA ASP A 16 -0.81 -6.85 10.48
C ASP A 16 0.72 -6.63 10.46
N GLY A 17 1.32 -6.35 11.61
CA GLY A 17 2.72 -5.96 11.73
C GLY A 17 3.61 -7.11 12.19
N ARG A 18 4.76 -7.28 11.51
CA ARG A 18 5.89 -8.07 12.03
C ARG A 18 6.70 -7.26 13.05
N SER A 19 7.25 -7.96 14.05
CA SER A 19 8.19 -7.34 14.98
C SER A 19 9.41 -6.80 14.23
N PHE A 20 9.92 -5.66 14.68
CA PHE A 20 11.17 -5.06 14.20
C PHE A 20 12.24 -5.01 15.30
N LEU A 21 12.06 -5.80 16.37
CA LEU A 21 12.97 -5.82 17.53
C LEU A 21 14.41 -6.14 17.13
N ASP A 22 14.61 -7.09 16.22
CA ASP A 22 15.95 -7.45 15.72
C ASP A 22 16.66 -6.26 15.09
N ALA A 23 15.96 -5.48 14.27
CA ALA A 23 16.52 -4.25 13.70
C ALA A 23 16.86 -3.22 14.80
N THR A 24 16.01 -3.07 15.82
CA THR A 24 16.26 -2.16 16.95
C THR A 24 17.51 -2.57 17.75
N LEU A 25 17.80 -3.86 17.84
CA LEU A 25 18.96 -4.40 18.54
C LEU A 25 20.23 -4.50 17.65
N GLY A 26 20.16 -4.03 16.40
CA GLY A 26 21.27 -4.13 15.45
C GLY A 26 21.56 -5.56 14.97
N ARG A 27 20.60 -6.47 15.13
CA ARG A 27 20.69 -7.85 14.64
C ARG A 27 20.31 -7.89 13.17
N GLN A 28 20.85 -8.88 12.45
CA GLN A 28 20.51 -9.10 11.05
C GLN A 28 19.02 -9.45 10.94
N THR A 29 18.34 -8.83 9.97
CA THR A 29 16.94 -9.12 9.65
C THR A 29 16.82 -9.66 8.23
N ASP A 30 15.79 -10.47 8.00
CA ASP A 30 15.37 -10.97 6.69
C ASP A 30 14.24 -10.08 6.10
N TRP A 31 14.26 -8.78 6.42
CA TRP A 31 13.17 -7.88 6.05
C TRP A 31 13.21 -7.54 4.55
N GLU A 32 12.32 -8.16 3.78
CA GLU A 32 12.22 -7.99 2.33
C GLU A 32 11.06 -7.10 1.88
N ARG A 33 10.44 -6.33 2.79
CA ARG A 33 9.32 -5.45 2.43
C ARG A 33 9.76 -4.37 1.43
N ASP A 34 9.16 -4.41 0.25
CA ASP A 34 9.47 -3.59 -0.91
C ASP A 34 8.40 -2.54 -1.23
N ASP A 35 7.23 -2.65 -0.60
CA ASP A 35 6.18 -1.64 -0.62
C ASP A 35 5.45 -1.44 0.73
N VAL A 36 4.60 -0.42 0.77
CA VAL A 36 3.72 -0.08 1.89
C VAL A 36 2.30 0.03 1.37
N TYR A 37 1.38 -0.65 2.03
CA TYR A 37 -0.05 -0.49 1.84
C TYR A 37 -0.64 0.41 2.93
N CYS A 38 -1.46 1.39 2.53
CA CYS A 38 -2.17 2.26 3.45
C CYS A 38 -3.65 2.33 3.11
N VAL A 39 -4.44 2.42 4.18
CA VAL A 39 -5.89 2.52 4.13
C VAL A 39 -6.28 3.88 4.68
N PHE A 40 -7.03 4.65 3.89
CA PHE A 40 -7.76 5.82 4.41
C PHE A 40 -9.24 5.50 4.35
N GLU A 41 -9.83 5.34 5.53
CA GLU A 41 -11.21 4.92 5.72
C GLU A 41 -11.89 5.88 6.70
N ARG A 42 -13.00 6.49 6.28
CA ARG A 42 -13.92 7.29 7.11
C ARG A 42 -13.24 8.38 7.97
N HIS A 43 -13.02 9.53 7.36
CA HIS A 43 -12.96 10.80 8.07
C HIS A 43 -13.84 11.83 7.35
N PHE A 44 -15.10 11.99 7.77
CA PHE A 44 -16.16 12.88 7.22
C PHE A 44 -16.37 12.87 5.69
N THR A 45 -15.65 12.05 4.93
CA THR A 45 -15.58 12.04 3.48
C THR A 45 -16.00 10.67 2.94
N VAL A 46 -16.58 10.68 1.75
CA VAL A 46 -17.02 9.47 1.01
C VAL A 46 -15.84 8.83 0.25
N ALA A 47 -14.71 9.53 0.16
CA ALA A 47 -13.51 9.06 -0.53
C ALA A 47 -12.76 8.01 0.31
N GLN A 48 -13.16 6.75 0.16
CA GLN A 48 -12.37 5.63 0.67
C GLN A 48 -11.18 5.42 -0.26
N GLN A 49 -9.95 5.52 0.28
CA GLN A 49 -8.74 5.42 -0.51
C GLN A 49 -7.90 4.23 -0.06
N ARG A 50 -7.18 3.64 -1.02
CA ARG A 50 -6.12 2.66 -0.81
C ARG A 50 -4.87 3.12 -1.52
N MET A 51 -3.72 2.96 -0.88
CA MET A 51 -2.46 3.40 -1.44
C MET A 51 -1.44 2.26 -1.35
N VAL A 52 -0.71 2.05 -2.44
CA VAL A 52 0.53 1.26 -2.46
C VAL A 52 1.66 2.19 -2.83
N ARG A 53 2.74 2.15 -2.04
CA ARG A 53 3.96 2.93 -2.26
C ARG A 53 5.19 2.05 -2.20
N THR A 54 5.96 2.06 -3.27
CA THR A 54 7.31 1.49 -3.32
C THR A 54 8.34 2.58 -2.99
N ARG A 55 9.63 2.26 -3.15
CA ARG A 55 10.70 3.27 -3.07
C ARG A 55 10.64 4.31 -4.19
N THR A 56 10.05 3.98 -5.34
CA THR A 56 10.13 4.80 -6.56
C THR A 56 8.80 5.36 -7.01
N HIS A 57 7.67 4.74 -6.64
CA HIS A 57 6.35 5.16 -7.11
C HIS A 57 5.29 5.00 -6.03
N GLN A 58 4.23 5.79 -6.13
CA GLN A 58 3.03 5.64 -5.32
C GLN A 58 1.80 5.63 -6.21
N LEU A 59 0.90 4.66 -5.96
CA LEU A 59 -0.43 4.57 -6.54
C LEU A 59 -1.48 4.73 -5.45
N THR A 60 -2.40 5.69 -5.63
CA THR A 60 -3.60 5.84 -4.81
C THR A 60 -4.83 5.51 -5.65
N PHE A 61 -5.64 4.58 -5.16
CA PHE A 61 -6.96 4.26 -5.69
C PHE A 61 -8.04 4.93 -4.84
N ASN A 62 -9.00 5.59 -5.50
CA ASN A 62 -10.22 6.11 -4.89
C ASN A 62 -11.39 5.67 -5.76
N SER A 63 -12.45 5.14 -5.15
CA SER A 63 -13.59 4.66 -5.91
C SER A 63 -14.42 5.73 -6.63
N ALA A 64 -14.19 7.00 -6.31
CA ALA A 64 -14.89 8.13 -6.90
C ALA A 64 -14.06 8.90 -7.95
N ASP A 65 -12.83 8.44 -8.24
CA ASP A 65 -11.88 9.14 -9.12
C ASP A 65 -11.11 8.14 -10.00
N GLN A 66 -10.42 8.63 -11.03
CA GLN A 66 -9.58 7.83 -11.91
C GLN A 66 -8.38 7.24 -11.18
N GLY A 67 -7.85 7.94 -10.17
CA GLY A 67 -6.71 7.51 -9.36
C GLY A 67 -5.52 8.48 -9.46
N GLU A 68 -4.52 8.24 -8.62
CA GLU A 68 -3.30 9.06 -8.58
C GLU A 68 -2.06 8.19 -8.68
N LEU A 69 -1.16 8.52 -9.60
CA LEU A 69 0.14 7.86 -9.75
C LEU A 69 1.23 8.92 -9.73
N TYR A 70 2.24 8.71 -8.88
CA TYR A 70 3.38 9.62 -8.73
C TYR A 70 4.71 8.86 -8.90
N ASP A 71 5.60 9.39 -9.73
CA ASP A 71 7.01 8.99 -9.82
C ASP A 71 7.80 9.76 -8.76
N LEU A 72 8.15 9.09 -7.66
CA LEU A 72 8.83 9.71 -6.51
C LEU A 72 10.30 10.04 -6.79
N GLN A 73 10.87 9.52 -7.88
CA GLN A 73 12.23 9.84 -8.29
C GLN A 73 12.28 11.16 -9.04
N LYS A 74 11.28 11.44 -9.87
CA LYS A 74 11.16 12.69 -10.63
C LYS A 74 10.35 13.77 -9.90
N ASP A 75 9.38 13.35 -9.09
CA ASP A 75 8.43 14.18 -8.37
C ASP A 75 8.32 13.74 -6.89
N PRO A 76 9.39 14.00 -6.09
CA PRO A 76 9.44 13.57 -4.69
C PRO A 76 8.38 14.24 -3.80
N TYR A 77 7.75 15.31 -4.29
CA TYR A 77 6.72 16.07 -3.57
C TYR A 77 5.30 15.76 -4.08
N GLN A 78 5.16 14.84 -5.05
CA GLN A 78 3.87 14.32 -5.51
C GLN A 78 2.93 15.44 -6.00
N LEU A 79 3.47 16.36 -6.80
CA LEU A 79 2.73 17.52 -7.33
C LEU A 79 2.15 17.25 -8.73
N ASN A 80 2.63 16.22 -9.42
CA ASN A 80 2.27 15.91 -10.80
C ASN A 80 1.69 14.50 -10.89
N ASN A 81 0.35 14.40 -10.97
CA ASN A 81 -0.32 13.12 -11.17
C ASN A 81 -0.10 12.63 -12.62
N VAL A 82 0.59 11.50 -12.77
CA VAL A 82 0.90 10.86 -14.07
C VAL A 82 0.00 9.64 -14.35
N TYR A 83 -1.13 9.49 -13.65
CA TYR A 83 -2.01 8.31 -13.77
C TYR A 83 -2.46 8.02 -15.21
N GLY A 84 -2.79 9.07 -15.98
CA GLY A 84 -3.24 8.96 -17.37
C GLY A 84 -2.12 8.99 -18.41
N ASP A 85 -0.84 9.03 -18.01
CA ASP A 85 0.28 9.03 -18.94
C ASP A 85 0.62 7.59 -19.37
N PRO A 86 0.49 7.23 -20.66
CA PRO A 86 0.78 5.88 -21.17
C PRO A 86 2.21 5.41 -20.87
N ALA A 87 3.16 6.32 -20.65
CA ALA A 87 4.52 5.95 -20.28
C ALA A 87 4.60 5.21 -18.94
N TYR A 88 3.58 5.36 -18.08
CA TYR A 88 3.52 4.74 -16.75
C TYR A 88 2.58 3.54 -16.66
N ASP A 89 2.00 3.06 -17.77
CA ASP A 89 1.01 1.95 -17.74
C ASP A 89 1.56 0.66 -17.12
N VAL A 90 2.82 0.33 -17.36
CA VAL A 90 3.46 -0.85 -16.76
C VAL A 90 3.57 -0.70 -15.24
N VAL A 91 3.96 0.48 -14.76
CA VAL A 91 4.06 0.79 -13.33
C VAL A 91 2.68 0.79 -12.68
N ARG A 92 1.69 1.41 -13.34
CA ARG A 92 0.30 1.43 -12.89
C ARG A 92 -0.23 0.02 -12.67
N ARG A 93 -0.01 -0.88 -13.63
CA ARG A 93 -0.42 -2.29 -13.53
C ARG A 93 0.29 -3.02 -12.39
N ASP A 94 1.61 -2.90 -12.28
CA ASP A 94 2.39 -3.53 -11.20
C ASP A 94 1.88 -3.10 -9.81
N LEU A 95 1.72 -1.80 -9.59
CA LEU A 95 1.23 -1.28 -8.31
C LEU A 95 -0.24 -1.66 -8.06
N GLY A 96 -1.07 -1.74 -9.11
CA GLY A 96 -2.44 -2.23 -9.02
C GLY A 96 -2.53 -3.71 -8.64
N GLU A 97 -1.66 -4.55 -9.19
CA GLU A 97 -1.56 -5.97 -8.82
C GLU A 97 -1.14 -6.14 -7.36
N ARG A 98 -0.12 -5.40 -6.92
CA ARG A 98 0.30 -5.36 -5.50
C ARG A 98 -0.85 -4.93 -4.60
N MET A 99 -1.59 -3.88 -4.98
CA MET A 99 -2.75 -3.40 -4.24
C MET A 99 -3.82 -4.47 -4.12
N GLY A 100 -4.12 -5.16 -5.22
CA GLY A 100 -5.05 -6.28 -5.24
C GLY A 100 -4.62 -7.43 -4.33
N ALA A 101 -3.32 -7.75 -4.28
CA ALA A 101 -2.76 -8.76 -3.39
C ALA A 101 -2.91 -8.37 -1.91
N HIS A 102 -2.68 -7.10 -1.56
CA HIS A 102 -2.94 -6.59 -0.22
C HIS A 102 -4.41 -6.69 0.17
N MET A 103 -5.31 -6.25 -0.72
CA MET A 103 -6.75 -6.33 -0.49
C MET A 103 -7.24 -7.76 -0.31
N GLU A 104 -6.65 -8.73 -1.01
CA GLU A 104 -6.96 -10.15 -0.83
C GLU A 104 -6.46 -10.69 0.50
N ARG A 105 -5.21 -10.40 0.85
CA ARG A 105 -4.61 -10.86 2.11
C ARG A 105 -5.34 -10.33 3.34
N LEU A 106 -5.84 -9.09 3.27
CA LEU A 106 -6.48 -8.38 4.37
C LEU A 106 -8.01 -8.50 4.38
N ASP A 107 -8.60 -9.26 3.46
CA ASP A 107 -10.05 -9.33 3.25
C ASP A 107 -10.71 -7.94 3.16
N ASP A 108 -10.11 -7.06 2.35
CA ASP A 108 -10.49 -5.65 2.28
C ASP A 108 -11.90 -5.50 1.67
N PRO A 109 -12.81 -4.76 2.34
CA PRO A 109 -14.20 -4.61 1.87
C PRO A 109 -14.30 -3.91 0.51
N LEU A 110 -13.27 -3.17 0.08
CA LEU A 110 -13.25 -2.52 -1.24
C LEU A 110 -12.80 -3.43 -2.38
N ARG A 111 -12.30 -4.64 -2.11
CA ARG A 111 -11.74 -5.54 -3.12
C ARG A 111 -12.70 -5.79 -4.29
N GLY A 112 -13.98 -6.02 -4.00
CA GLY A 112 -15.00 -6.26 -5.03
C GLY A 112 -15.20 -5.05 -5.95
N ARG A 113 -15.22 -3.84 -5.36
CA ARG A 113 -15.33 -2.60 -6.14
C ARG A 113 -14.06 -2.37 -6.95
N PHE A 114 -12.88 -2.50 -6.34
CA PHE A 114 -11.59 -2.37 -7.00
C PHE A 114 -11.53 -3.23 -8.27
N ARG A 115 -11.85 -4.52 -8.18
CA ARG A 115 -11.88 -5.43 -9.35
C ARG A 115 -12.84 -5.00 -10.46
N THR A 116 -13.92 -4.32 -10.12
CA THR A 116 -14.94 -3.90 -11.08
C THR A 116 -14.49 -2.67 -11.86
N ILE A 117 -13.87 -1.69 -11.20
CA ILE A 117 -13.60 -0.38 -11.80
C ILE A 117 -12.13 -0.13 -12.17
N TRP A 118 -11.20 -0.90 -11.60
CA TRP A 118 -9.76 -0.71 -11.83
C TRP A 118 -9.35 -0.83 -13.29
N ASN A 119 -9.99 -1.72 -14.06
CA ASN A 119 -9.69 -1.92 -15.48
C ASN A 119 -10.52 -1.04 -16.42
N VAL A 120 -11.40 -0.19 -15.88
CA VAL A 120 -12.32 0.65 -16.66
C VAL A 120 -11.71 2.03 -16.94
N TYR A 121 -10.70 2.43 -16.17
CA TYR A 121 -9.95 3.69 -16.30
C TYR A 121 -8.46 3.39 -16.46
#